data_AF-A0A2C9LA40-F1
#
_entry.id   AF-A0A2C9LA40-F1
#
_cell.length_a   1.000
_cell.length_b   1.000
_cell.length_c   1.000
_cell.angle_alpha   90.00
_cell.angle_beta   90.00
_cell.angle_gamma   90.00
#
_symmetry.space_group_name_H-M   'P 1'
#
loop_
_entity.id
_entity.type
_entity.pdbx_description
1 polymer ?
#
loop_
_entity_poly.entity_id
_entity_poly.type
_entity_poly.pdbx_seq_one_letter_code
_entity_poly.pdbx_strand_id
1 'polypeptide(L)'
;MIPYCGDQLINTVLCCWTFAILVDHIVATTRKKMKYPSLDLFWPIQDILVDIIIVVLLLYDVLAHNHWMLQYLPNIGFANYKLILAVCLIFSYLRALRYLFPVSRDLGPMLVNITLLTRKDLFIWFRLWSLCLISGALSIQFVVYPAQTVDIYAIGRAFVRALVGLFLTEYADMEGDAACSSLYQTTEVAHTCNASSLNPYVLARLEQCPHGSWINYFLLIQYLLITRLVYYTLMFAIFGYCLVFS
;
A
#
# COMPACT_ATOMS: atom_id res chain seq x y z
N MET A 1 2.74 24.77 -27.74
CA MET A 1 2.85 24.44 -26.29
C MET A 1 1.80 23.40 -25.96
N ILE A 2 2.20 22.15 -25.72
CA ILE A 2 1.30 21.16 -25.13
C ILE A 2 1.38 21.40 -23.62
N PRO A 3 0.30 21.82 -22.95
CA PRO A 3 0.33 22.38 -21.59
C PRO A 3 0.60 21.36 -20.47
N TYR A 4 1.05 20.15 -20.81
CA TYR A 4 1.04 19.01 -19.91
C TYR A 4 2.45 18.60 -19.41
N CYS A 5 3.55 19.04 -20.06
CA CYS A 5 4.93 18.63 -19.71
C CYS A 5 5.67 19.51 -18.68
N GLY A 6 5.04 20.53 -18.09
CA GLY A 6 5.74 21.45 -17.18
C GLY A 6 6.68 22.41 -17.91
N ASP A 7 7.39 23.25 -17.15
CA ASP A 7 8.31 24.24 -17.71
C ASP A 7 9.64 23.57 -18.09
N GLN A 8 10.07 23.79 -19.34
CA GLN A 8 11.30 23.24 -19.90
C GLN A 8 12.53 23.67 -19.10
N LEU A 9 12.54 24.89 -18.57
CA LEU A 9 13.64 25.38 -17.76
C LEU A 9 13.76 24.57 -16.47
N ILE A 10 12.64 24.26 -15.82
CA ILE A 10 12.61 23.46 -14.60
C ILE A 10 13.06 22.03 -14.88
N ASN A 11 12.58 21.42 -15.97
CA ASN A 11 12.94 20.04 -16.32
C ASN A 11 14.42 19.90 -16.69
N THR A 12 14.99 20.89 -17.39
CA THR A 12 16.42 20.91 -17.72
C THR A 12 17.30 21.11 -16.49
N VAL A 13 16.95 22.06 -15.61
CA VAL A 13 17.66 22.27 -14.33
C VAL A 13 17.59 21.01 -13.47
N LEU A 14 16.41 20.38 -13.36
CA LEU A 14 16.23 19.15 -12.60
C LEU A 14 17.03 17.99 -13.19
N CYS A 15 17.10 17.88 -14.52
CA CYS A 15 17.91 16.88 -15.21
C CYS A 15 19.41 17.05 -14.92
N CYS A 16 19.93 18.28 -14.99
CA CYS A 16 21.32 18.56 -14.66
C CYS A 16 21.62 18.30 -13.18
N TRP A 17 20.72 18.70 -12.29
CA TRP A 17 20.84 18.51 -10.85
C TRP A 17 20.88 17.02 -10.47
N THR A 18 19.93 16.23 -10.99
CA THR A 18 19.86 14.79 -10.74
C THR A 18 21.04 14.04 -11.35
N PHE A 19 21.54 14.46 -12.51
CA PHE A 19 22.75 13.91 -13.09
C PHE A 19 23.99 14.18 -12.21
N ALA A 20 24.12 15.39 -11.66
CA ALA A 20 25.20 15.72 -10.74
C ALA A 20 25.16 14.82 -9.48
N ILE A 21 23.95 14.59 -8.93
CA ILE A 21 23.75 13.67 -7.81
C ILE A 21 24.15 12.24 -8.18
N LEU A 22 23.77 11.75 -9.37
CA LEU A 22 24.11 10.41 -9.85
C LEU A 22 25.63 10.22 -9.91
N VAL A 23 26.35 11.20 -10.49
CA VAL A 23 27.82 11.15 -10.58
C VAL A 23 28.45 11.11 -9.19
N ASP A 24 28.01 11.98 -8.27
CA ASP A 24 28.52 11.98 -6.90
C ASP A 24 28.24 10.63 -6.20
N HIS A 25 27.06 10.04 -6.41
CA HIS A 25 26.69 8.74 -5.85
C HIS A 25 27.61 7.61 -6.35
N ILE A 26 27.90 7.56 -7.65
CA ILE A 26 28.80 6.56 -8.24
C ILE A 26 30.22 6.73 -7.68
N VAL A 27 30.72 7.95 -7.62
CA VAL A 27 32.07 8.25 -7.12
C VAL A 27 32.18 7.97 -5.61
N ALA A 28 31.15 8.27 -4.83
CA ALA A 28 31.12 7.95 -3.40
C ALA A 28 31.08 6.44 -3.15
N THR A 29 30.30 5.70 -3.92
CA THR A 29 30.15 4.24 -3.80
C THR A 29 31.43 3.51 -4.20
N THR A 30 32.07 3.92 -5.30
CA THR A 30 33.35 3.35 -5.75
C THR A 30 34.46 3.60 -4.72
N ARG A 31 34.59 4.83 -4.19
CA ARG A 31 35.55 5.14 -3.11
C ARG A 31 35.31 4.30 -1.86
N LYS A 32 34.05 4.11 -1.45
CA LYS A 32 33.70 3.24 -0.31
C LYS A 32 34.07 1.78 -0.56
N LYS A 33 33.81 1.23 -1.75
CA LYS A 33 34.14 -0.16 -2.09
C LYS A 33 35.64 -0.41 -2.15
N MET A 34 36.41 0.55 -2.65
CA MET A 34 37.88 0.47 -2.65
C MET A 34 38.45 0.45 -1.23
N LYS A 35 37.85 1.21 -0.31
CA LYS A 35 38.28 1.26 1.10
C LYS A 35 37.82 0.04 1.92
N TYR A 36 36.63 -0.50 1.62
CA TYR A 36 36.02 -1.62 2.33
C TYR A 36 35.53 -2.69 1.35
N PRO A 37 36.41 -3.64 0.95
CA PRO A 37 36.07 -4.64 -0.07
C PRO A 37 34.99 -5.63 0.38
N SER A 38 34.83 -5.86 1.69
CA SER A 38 33.82 -6.75 2.28
C SER A 38 32.42 -6.14 2.39
N LEU A 39 32.22 -4.87 1.99
CA LEU A 39 30.92 -4.22 2.09
C LEU A 39 29.93 -4.76 1.04
N ASP A 40 28.73 -5.15 1.49
CA ASP A 40 27.61 -5.50 0.62
C ASP A 40 27.14 -4.28 -0.17
N LEU A 41 27.13 -4.41 -1.50
CA LEU A 41 26.76 -3.35 -2.44
C LEU A 41 25.28 -3.33 -2.82
N PHE A 42 24.47 -4.22 -2.24
CA PHE A 42 23.07 -4.38 -2.65
C PHE A 42 22.27 -3.07 -2.52
N TRP A 43 22.34 -2.39 -1.37
CA TRP A 43 21.62 -1.13 -1.14
C TRP A 43 22.11 0.02 -2.03
N PRO A 44 23.43 0.31 -2.13
CA PRO A 44 23.92 1.33 -3.05
C PRO A 44 23.54 1.09 -4.52
N ILE A 45 23.52 -0.17 -4.98
CA ILE A 45 23.14 -0.50 -6.36
C ILE A 45 21.68 -0.15 -6.63
N GLN A 46 20.77 -0.43 -5.68
CA GLN A 46 19.36 -0.06 -5.83
C GLN A 46 19.18 1.47 -5.89
N ASP A 47 19.88 2.22 -5.06
CA ASP A 47 19.84 3.69 -5.09
C ASP A 47 20.30 4.25 -6.44
N ILE A 48 21.40 3.73 -6.98
CA ILE A 48 21.93 4.13 -8.29
C ILE A 48 20.95 3.81 -9.41
N LEU A 49 20.30 2.64 -9.36
CA LEU A 49 19.32 2.23 -10.37
C LEU A 49 18.14 3.21 -10.43
N VAL A 50 17.63 3.65 -9.27
CA VAL A 50 16.54 4.63 -9.23
C VAL A 50 16.97 6.00 -9.78
N ASP A 51 18.16 6.48 -9.44
CA ASP A 51 18.68 7.74 -9.99
C ASP A 51 18.84 7.65 -11.52
N ILE A 52 19.31 6.52 -12.05
CA ILE A 52 19.41 6.28 -13.50
C ILE A 52 18.02 6.36 -14.15
N ILE A 53 17.00 5.72 -13.57
CA ILE A 53 15.63 5.78 -14.10
C ILE A 53 15.14 7.24 -14.16
N ILE A 54 15.35 8.04 -13.12
CA ILE A 54 14.95 9.45 -13.09
C ILE A 54 15.64 10.23 -14.20
N VAL A 55 16.96 10.09 -14.33
CA VAL A 55 17.76 10.80 -15.35
C VAL A 55 17.29 10.42 -16.75
N VAL A 56 17.04 9.13 -17.03
CA VAL A 56 16.54 8.67 -18.33
C VAL A 56 15.17 9.27 -18.65
N LEU A 57 14.26 9.34 -17.68
CA LEU A 57 12.92 9.92 -17.86
C LEU A 57 12.98 11.44 -18.09
N LEU A 58 13.86 12.16 -17.40
CA LEU A 58 14.04 13.60 -17.61
C LEU A 58 14.74 13.90 -18.94
N LEU A 59 15.74 13.11 -19.32
CA LEU A 59 16.37 13.20 -20.63
C LEU A 59 15.39 12.93 -21.76
N TYR A 60 14.51 11.93 -21.59
CA TYR A 60 13.45 11.64 -22.55
C TYR A 60 12.57 12.87 -22.82
N ASP A 61 12.14 13.59 -21.78
CA ASP A 61 11.30 14.78 -21.92
C ASP A 61 12.04 15.95 -22.62
N VAL A 62 13.31 16.19 -22.25
CA VAL A 62 14.15 17.22 -22.88
C VAL A 62 14.39 16.91 -24.37
N LEU A 63 14.65 15.65 -24.72
CA LEU A 63 14.91 15.22 -26.10
C LEU A 63 13.64 15.18 -26.96
N ALA A 64 12.50 14.77 -26.38
CA ALA A 64 11.22 14.78 -27.06
C ALA A 64 10.79 16.21 -27.44
N HIS A 65 11.08 17.18 -26.57
CA HIS A 65 10.80 18.59 -26.84
C HIS A 65 11.64 19.15 -28.00
N ASN A 66 12.91 18.78 -28.08
CA ASN A 66 13.83 19.31 -29.10
C ASN A 66 13.63 18.68 -30.48
N HIS A 67 12.65 17.81 -30.70
CA HIS A 67 12.33 17.12 -31.96
C HIS A 67 13.46 16.29 -32.59
N TRP A 68 14.69 16.29 -32.04
CA TRP A 68 15.87 15.70 -32.66
C TRP A 68 15.91 14.16 -32.61
N MET A 69 15.01 13.51 -31.87
CA MET A 69 15.04 12.05 -31.70
C MET A 69 13.65 11.40 -31.57
N LEU A 70 12.62 12.00 -32.17
CA LEU A 70 11.23 11.55 -32.02
C LEU A 70 10.91 10.20 -32.69
N GLN A 71 11.82 9.67 -33.52
CA GLN A 71 11.51 8.56 -34.42
C GLN A 71 11.83 7.16 -33.86
N TYR A 72 12.58 7.06 -32.75
CA TYR A 72 13.04 5.78 -32.20
C TYR A 72 12.56 5.46 -30.79
N LEU A 73 11.83 6.38 -30.15
CA LEU A 73 11.43 6.20 -28.77
C LEU A 73 9.97 5.73 -28.66
N PRO A 74 9.67 4.70 -27.84
CA PRO A 74 8.31 4.31 -27.56
C PRO A 74 7.57 5.45 -26.85
N ASN A 75 6.35 5.74 -27.30
CA ASN A 75 5.51 6.76 -26.68
C ASN A 75 5.02 6.26 -25.31
N ILE A 76 5.63 6.72 -24.23
CA ILE A 76 5.17 6.41 -22.87
C ILE A 76 3.95 7.27 -22.61
N GLY A 77 2.84 6.64 -22.23
CA GLY A 77 1.62 7.37 -21.86
C GLY A 77 1.89 8.39 -20.76
N PHE A 78 1.39 9.62 -20.94
CA PHE A 78 1.60 10.76 -20.03
C PHE A 78 1.34 10.44 -18.55
N ALA A 79 0.26 9.71 -18.25
CA ALA A 79 -0.09 9.32 -16.89
C ALA A 79 0.96 8.38 -16.27
N ASN A 80 1.48 7.43 -17.06
CA ASN A 80 2.49 6.47 -16.61
C ASN A 80 3.81 7.18 -16.32
N TYR A 81 4.19 8.15 -17.15
CA TYR A 81 5.37 8.98 -16.93
C TYR A 81 5.32 9.69 -15.57
N LYS A 82 4.22 10.41 -15.30
CA LYS A 82 4.05 11.13 -14.04
C LYS A 82 4.00 10.19 -12.82
N LEU A 83 3.37 9.03 -12.97
CA LEU A 83 3.30 8.04 -11.91
C LEU A 83 4.69 7.51 -11.56
N ILE A 84 5.48 7.11 -12.55
CA ILE A 84 6.85 6.60 -12.33
C ILE A 84 7.71 7.69 -11.68
N LEU A 85 7.64 8.92 -12.18
CA LEU A 85 8.39 10.04 -11.60
C LEU A 85 8.00 10.30 -10.14
N ALA A 86 6.70 10.28 -9.81
CA ALA A 86 6.22 10.45 -8.45
C ALA A 86 6.73 9.34 -7.50
N VAL A 87 6.70 8.08 -7.96
CA VAL A 87 7.24 6.94 -7.19
C VAL A 87 8.74 7.09 -6.95
N CYS A 88 9.50 7.45 -7.99
CA CYS A 88 10.95 7.67 -7.87
C CYS A 88 11.29 8.86 -6.94
N LEU A 89 10.47 9.90 -6.92
CA LEU A 89 10.62 11.04 -5.99
C LEU A 89 10.37 10.63 -4.54
N ILE A 90 9.31 9.84 -4.28
CA ILE A 90 9.04 9.30 -2.93
C ILE A 90 10.22 8.44 -2.47
N PHE A 91 10.74 7.59 -3.35
CA PHE A 91 11.93 6.78 -3.03
C PHE A 91 13.14 7.66 -2.69
N SER A 92 13.39 8.71 -3.48
CA SER A 92 14.49 9.65 -3.25
C SER A 92 14.35 10.39 -1.91
N TYR A 93 13.13 10.73 -1.49
CA TYR A 93 12.85 11.32 -0.19
C TYR A 93 13.13 10.34 0.96
N LEU A 94 12.64 9.10 0.86
CA LEU A 94 12.91 8.06 1.87
C LEU A 94 14.40 7.75 1.99
N ARG A 95 15.12 7.80 0.87
CA ARG A 95 16.58 7.69 0.83
C ARG A 95 17.27 8.83 1.58
N ALA A 96 16.84 10.08 1.36
CA ALA A 96 17.40 11.23 2.07
C ALA A 96 17.26 11.09 3.59
N LEU A 97 16.11 10.61 4.06
CA LEU A 97 15.88 10.28 5.46
C LEU A 97 16.88 9.23 5.99
N ARG A 98 17.12 8.16 5.22
CA ARG A 98 18.07 7.11 5.60
C ARG A 98 19.52 7.61 5.69
N TYR A 99 19.92 8.59 4.88
CA TYR A 99 21.25 9.19 5.00
C TYR A 99 21.35 10.19 6.16
N LEU A 100 20.29 10.95 6.43
CA LEU A 100 20.30 12.01 7.45
C LEU A 100 20.19 11.47 8.88
N PHE A 101 19.32 10.48 9.13
CA PHE A 101 19.06 9.98 10.47
C PHE A 101 20.26 9.34 11.20
N PRO A 102 21.09 8.48 10.57
CA PRO A 102 22.20 7.83 11.27
C PRO A 102 23.37 8.78 11.59
N VAL A 103 23.40 9.99 11.01
CA VAL A 103 24.42 11.00 11.29
C VAL A 103 24.17 11.70 12.62
N SER A 104 22.93 11.73 13.09
CA SER A 104 22.60 12.32 14.39
C SER A 104 23.02 11.42 15.54
N ARG A 105 23.64 12.03 16.55
CA ARG A 105 24.15 11.37 17.77
C ARG A 105 23.06 10.64 18.55
N ASP A 106 21.83 11.17 18.50
CA ASP A 106 20.71 10.63 19.27
C ASP A 106 19.80 9.73 18.41
N LEU A 107 19.66 10.01 17.11
CA LEU A 107 18.77 9.24 16.23
C LEU A 107 19.44 7.99 15.63
N GLY A 108 20.77 7.97 15.51
CA GLY A 108 21.53 6.81 15.04
C GLY A 108 21.26 5.52 15.82
N PRO A 109 21.49 5.49 17.15
CA PRO A 109 21.22 4.29 17.95
C PRO A 109 19.73 3.90 17.94
N MET A 110 18.83 4.88 17.94
CA MET A 110 17.39 4.64 17.83
C MET A 110 17.01 3.95 16.51
N LEU A 111 17.62 4.35 15.38
CA LEU A 111 17.37 3.74 14.08
C LEU A 111 17.82 2.28 14.03
N VAL A 112 18.98 1.96 14.62
CA VAL A 112 19.47 0.59 14.70
C VAL A 112 18.49 -0.29 15.47
N ASN A 113 18.01 0.20 16.62
CA ASN A 113 17.02 -0.52 17.44
C ASN A 113 15.71 -0.74 16.69
N ILE A 114 15.20 0.27 15.99
CA ILE A 114 14.01 0.14 15.13
C ILE A 114 14.22 -0.90 14.04
N THR A 115 15.38 -0.92 13.38
CA THR A 115 15.64 -1.90 12.30
C THR A 115 15.70 -3.35 12.81
N LEU A 116 16.25 -3.57 14.01
CA LEU A 116 16.28 -4.89 14.66
C LEU A 116 14.86 -5.35 15.03
N LEU A 117 14.09 -4.47 15.67
CA LEU A 117 12.69 -4.68 16.05
C LEU A 117 11.82 -5.01 14.83
N THR A 118 12.01 -4.26 13.74
CA THR A 118 11.23 -4.40 12.50
C THR A 118 11.50 -5.74 11.83
N ARG A 119 12.76 -6.21 11.82
CA ARG A 119 13.12 -7.44 11.10
C ARG A 119 12.66 -8.71 11.80
N LYS A 120 12.69 -8.74 13.14
CA LYS A 120 12.41 -9.96 13.90
C LYS A 120 10.97 -9.99 14.42
N ASP A 121 10.61 -9.02 15.26
CA ASP A 121 9.38 -9.10 16.05
C ASP A 121 8.19 -8.53 15.28
N LEU A 122 8.38 -7.45 14.53
CA LEU A 122 7.32 -6.85 13.72
C LEU A 122 6.83 -7.78 12.61
N PHE A 123 7.71 -8.57 12.00
CA PHE A 123 7.30 -9.51 10.95
C PHE A 123 6.44 -10.66 11.50
N ILE A 124 6.78 -11.18 12.68
CA ILE A 124 6.00 -12.21 13.37
C ILE A 124 4.64 -11.64 13.80
N TRP A 125 4.65 -10.46 14.41
CA TRP A 125 3.42 -9.76 14.77
C TRP A 125 2.54 -9.49 13.54
N PHE A 126 3.12 -8.98 12.45
CA PHE A 126 2.41 -8.67 11.21
C PHE A 126 1.80 -9.93 10.60
N ARG A 127 2.52 -11.06 10.61
CA ARG A 127 1.99 -12.35 10.14
C ARG A 127 0.77 -12.80 10.94
N LEU A 128 0.80 -12.68 12.27
CA LEU A 128 -0.34 -13.04 13.12
C LEU A 128 -1.51 -12.06 12.92
N TRP A 129 -1.20 -10.77 12.87
CA TRP A 129 -2.18 -9.71 12.65
C TRP A 129 -2.86 -9.82 11.29
N SER A 130 -2.11 -10.10 10.21
CA SER A 130 -2.65 -10.23 8.86
C SER A 130 -3.62 -11.42 8.75
N LEU A 131 -3.35 -12.53 9.44
CA LEU A 131 -4.26 -13.68 9.47
C LEU A 131 -5.60 -13.32 10.13
N CYS A 132 -5.54 -12.60 11.27
CA CYS A 132 -6.73 -12.13 11.95
C CYS A 132 -7.50 -11.09 11.11
N LEU A 133 -6.77 -10.18 10.45
CA LEU A 133 -7.36 -9.17 9.58
C LEU A 133 -8.09 -9.81 8.40
N ILE A 134 -7.44 -10.71 7.66
CA ILE A 134 -8.05 -11.37 6.50
C ILE A 134 -9.24 -12.24 6.92
N SER A 135 -9.09 -13.02 7.99
CA SER A 135 -10.18 -13.88 8.48
C SER A 135 -11.39 -13.06 8.97
N GLY A 136 -11.15 -11.97 9.70
CA GLY A 136 -12.20 -11.07 10.19
C GLY A 136 -12.84 -10.26 9.06
N ALA A 137 -12.06 -9.79 8.10
CA ALA A 137 -12.54 -9.07 6.92
C ALA A 137 -13.53 -9.92 6.11
N LEU A 138 -13.13 -11.16 5.81
CA LEU A 138 -13.94 -12.09 5.03
C LEU A 138 -15.19 -12.52 5.81
N SER A 139 -15.08 -12.82 7.11
CA SER A 139 -16.24 -13.22 7.90
C SER A 139 -17.30 -12.12 7.96
N ILE A 140 -16.89 -10.85 8.16
CA ILE A 140 -17.82 -9.71 8.15
C ILE A 140 -18.45 -9.56 6.76
N GLN A 141 -17.65 -9.66 5.68
CA GLN A 141 -18.18 -9.51 4.33
C GLN A 141 -19.22 -10.58 3.99
N PHE A 142 -18.95 -11.85 4.30
CA PHE A 142 -19.87 -12.96 3.99
C PHE A 142 -21.11 -12.98 4.87
N VAL A 143 -21.02 -12.46 6.10
CA VAL A 143 -22.18 -12.36 6.99
C VAL A 143 -23.08 -11.18 6.62
N VAL A 144 -22.51 -10.05 6.21
CA VAL A 144 -23.28 -8.89 5.74
C VAL A 144 -23.87 -9.13 4.35
N TYR A 145 -23.12 -9.76 3.44
CA TYR A 145 -23.53 -10.04 2.05
C TYR A 145 -23.51 -11.56 1.76
N PRO A 146 -24.49 -12.32 2.26
CA PRO A 146 -24.45 -13.80 2.21
C PRO A 146 -24.64 -14.38 0.81
N ALA A 147 -25.33 -13.67 -0.09
CA ALA A 147 -25.58 -14.12 -1.45
C ALA A 147 -24.46 -13.75 -2.44
N GLN A 148 -23.45 -12.99 -1.99
CA GLN A 148 -22.40 -12.49 -2.86
C GLN A 148 -21.44 -13.61 -3.30
N THR A 149 -21.14 -13.66 -4.60
CA THR A 149 -20.16 -14.61 -5.15
C THR A 149 -18.72 -14.25 -4.74
N VAL A 150 -17.87 -15.28 -4.62
CA VAL A 150 -16.45 -15.12 -4.27
C VAL A 150 -15.67 -14.68 -5.50
N ASP A 151 -15.71 -13.39 -5.77
CA ASP A 151 -14.94 -12.73 -6.83
C ASP A 151 -13.76 -11.93 -6.25
N ILE A 152 -12.76 -11.62 -7.07
CA ILE A 152 -11.60 -10.83 -6.66
C ILE A 152 -12.00 -9.43 -6.18
N TYR A 153 -13.06 -8.86 -6.78
CA TYR A 153 -13.65 -7.60 -6.34
C TYR A 153 -14.33 -7.73 -4.97
N ALA A 154 -14.93 -8.89 -4.66
CA ALA A 154 -15.52 -9.16 -3.36
C ALA A 154 -14.44 -9.17 -2.25
N ILE A 155 -13.33 -9.86 -2.51
CA ILE A 155 -12.19 -9.93 -1.61
C ILE A 155 -11.53 -8.56 -1.46
N GLY A 156 -11.37 -7.82 -2.55
CA GLY A 156 -10.82 -6.46 -2.52
C GLY A 156 -11.66 -5.50 -1.68
N ARG A 157 -13.00 -5.53 -1.83
CA ARG A 157 -13.92 -4.75 -1.01
C ARG A 157 -13.84 -5.14 0.47
N ALA A 158 -13.82 -6.44 0.78
CA ALA A 158 -13.66 -6.93 2.16
C ALA A 158 -12.37 -6.40 2.81
N PHE A 159 -11.26 -6.44 2.07
CA PHE A 159 -9.97 -6.01 2.56
C PHE A 159 -9.89 -4.49 2.75
N VAL A 160 -10.38 -3.71 1.80
CA VAL A 160 -10.48 -2.24 1.93
C VAL A 160 -11.34 -1.88 3.13
N ARG A 161 -12.50 -2.53 3.28
CA ARG A 161 -13.40 -2.31 4.42
C ARG A 161 -12.73 -2.64 5.74
N ALA A 162 -11.96 -3.72 5.83
CA ALA A 162 -11.26 -4.08 7.06
C ALA A 162 -10.10 -3.12 7.38
N LEU A 163 -9.33 -2.70 6.36
CA LEU A 163 -8.26 -1.73 6.53
C LEU A 163 -8.76 -0.35 6.92
N VAL A 164 -9.80 0.14 6.24
CA VAL A 164 -10.45 1.42 6.59
C VAL A 164 -11.14 1.29 7.94
N GLY A 165 -11.81 0.15 8.18
CA GLY A 165 -12.43 -0.25 9.45
C GLY A 165 -11.51 -0.18 10.66
N LEU A 166 -10.21 -0.42 10.43
CA LEU A 166 -9.18 -0.28 11.45
C LEU A 166 -9.11 1.13 12.03
N PHE A 167 -9.33 2.15 11.20
CA PHE A 167 -9.23 3.57 11.56
C PHE A 167 -10.60 4.22 11.75
N LEU A 168 -11.52 3.99 10.81
CA LEU A 168 -12.86 4.55 10.77
C LEU A 168 -13.87 3.43 10.94
N THR A 169 -14.71 3.50 11.97
CA THR A 169 -15.78 2.51 12.18
C THR A 169 -16.95 2.81 11.24
N GLU A 170 -16.94 2.22 10.05
CA GLU A 170 -18.09 2.26 9.14
C GLU A 170 -19.14 1.21 9.54
N TYR A 171 -20.30 1.68 9.99
CA TYR A 171 -21.41 0.84 10.45
C TYR A 171 -22.67 0.94 9.56
N ALA A 172 -22.68 1.81 8.55
CA ALA A 172 -23.87 2.12 7.73
C ALA A 172 -24.49 0.87 7.07
N ASP A 173 -23.66 -0.04 6.58
CA ASP A 173 -24.12 -1.28 5.93
C ASP A 173 -24.64 -2.34 6.91
N MET A 174 -24.43 -2.18 8.22
CA MET A 174 -24.80 -3.20 9.22
C MET A 174 -26.25 -3.12 9.67
N GLU A 175 -26.86 -1.94 9.55
CA GLU A 175 -28.29 -1.76 9.81
C GLU A 175 -29.15 -2.50 8.77
N GLY A 176 -28.57 -2.74 7.58
CA GLY A 176 -29.25 -3.36 6.46
C GLY A 176 -30.25 -2.42 5.82
N ASP A 177 -30.58 -2.67 4.54
CA ASP A 177 -31.65 -1.94 3.87
C ASP A 177 -32.98 -2.68 4.09
N ALA A 178 -34.03 -1.96 4.48
CA ALA A 178 -35.38 -2.50 4.63
C ALA A 178 -35.88 -3.14 3.31
N ALA A 179 -35.51 -2.57 2.16
CA ALA A 179 -35.83 -3.16 0.87
C ALA A 179 -35.11 -4.51 0.65
N CYS A 180 -33.89 -4.65 1.15
CA CYS A 180 -33.12 -5.90 1.07
C CYS A 180 -33.60 -6.95 2.07
N SER A 181 -34.00 -6.55 3.28
CA SER A 181 -34.51 -7.46 4.32
C SER A 181 -35.75 -8.23 3.85
N SER A 182 -36.66 -7.55 3.11
CA SER A 182 -37.84 -8.20 2.53
C SER A 182 -37.51 -9.32 1.52
N LEU A 183 -36.39 -9.21 0.80
CA LEU A 183 -35.95 -10.20 -0.19
C LEU A 183 -35.46 -11.49 0.50
N TYR A 184 -34.78 -11.36 1.64
CA TYR A 184 -34.32 -12.51 2.44
C TYR A 184 -35.45 -13.24 3.18
N GLN A 185 -36.60 -12.60 3.39
CA GLN A 185 -37.78 -13.20 4.03
C GLN A 185 -38.67 -14.01 3.07
N THR A 186 -38.36 -14.01 1.77
CA THR A 186 -39.10 -14.80 0.78
C THR A 186 -38.85 -16.30 1.00
N THR A 187 -39.88 -17.13 0.82
CA THR A 187 -39.82 -18.58 1.09
C THR A 187 -38.77 -19.31 0.25
N GLU A 188 -38.47 -18.78 -0.95
CA GLU A 188 -37.46 -19.30 -1.88
C GLU A 188 -36.02 -19.05 -1.37
N VAL A 189 -35.79 -17.97 -0.63
CA VAL A 189 -34.46 -17.61 -0.11
C VAL A 189 -34.27 -18.08 1.34
N ALA A 190 -35.33 -18.02 2.15
CA ALA A 190 -35.27 -18.35 3.57
C ALA A 190 -35.02 -19.84 3.85
N HIS A 191 -35.41 -20.74 2.94
CA HIS A 191 -35.39 -22.19 3.19
C HIS A 191 -34.55 -23.00 2.19
N THR A 192 -34.13 -22.42 1.07
CA THR A 192 -33.34 -23.14 0.07
C THR A 192 -32.07 -22.40 -0.34
N CYS A 193 -30.91 -23.05 -0.23
CA CYS A 193 -29.63 -22.56 -0.74
C CYS A 193 -29.45 -22.80 -2.25
N ASN A 194 -30.52 -22.65 -3.05
CA ASN A 194 -30.47 -22.94 -4.48
C ASN A 194 -30.55 -21.67 -5.32
N ALA A 195 -29.39 -21.08 -5.62
CA ALA A 195 -29.28 -19.89 -6.47
C ALA A 195 -29.82 -20.10 -7.90
N SER A 196 -29.88 -21.35 -8.40
CA SER A 196 -30.35 -21.64 -9.77
C SER A 196 -31.88 -21.58 -9.92
N SER A 197 -32.62 -21.56 -8.81
CA SER A 197 -34.08 -21.49 -8.81
C SER A 197 -34.63 -20.05 -8.82
N LEU A 198 -33.76 -19.06 -8.60
CA LEU A 198 -34.13 -17.65 -8.55
C LEU A 198 -34.05 -16.98 -9.91
N ASN A 199 -34.93 -15.99 -10.12
CA ASN A 199 -34.85 -15.12 -11.29
C ASN A 199 -33.51 -14.34 -11.29
N PRO A 200 -32.76 -14.28 -12.40
CA PRO A 200 -31.47 -13.62 -12.49
C PRO A 200 -31.48 -12.15 -12.02
N TYR A 201 -32.59 -11.44 -12.20
CA TYR A 201 -32.73 -10.07 -11.72
C TYR A 201 -32.76 -9.97 -10.18
N VAL A 202 -33.42 -10.93 -9.53
CA VAL A 202 -33.51 -11.00 -8.07
C VAL A 202 -32.18 -11.44 -7.49
N LEU A 203 -31.49 -12.39 -8.14
CA LEU A 203 -30.16 -12.86 -7.74
C LEU A 203 -29.13 -11.73 -7.76
N ALA A 204 -29.05 -10.97 -8.86
CA ALA A 204 -28.13 -9.83 -8.98
C ALA A 204 -28.37 -8.74 -7.91
N ARG A 205 -29.63 -8.56 -7.50
CA ARG A 205 -29.99 -7.63 -6.41
C ARG A 205 -29.61 -8.20 -5.04
N LEU A 206 -29.79 -9.51 -4.83
CA LEU A 206 -29.39 -10.22 -3.60
C LEU A 206 -27.89 -10.14 -3.35
N GLU A 207 -27.07 -10.25 -4.40
CA GLU A 207 -25.60 -10.19 -4.30
C GLU A 207 -25.07 -8.85 -3.77
N GLN A 208 -25.84 -7.77 -3.94
CA GLN A 208 -25.46 -6.41 -3.54
C GLN A 208 -26.21 -5.93 -2.28
N CYS A 209 -27.11 -6.77 -1.75
CA CYS A 209 -28.00 -6.40 -0.67
C CYS A 209 -27.38 -6.73 0.70
N PRO A 210 -27.23 -5.75 1.61
CA PRO A 210 -26.78 -6.03 2.97
C PRO A 210 -27.91 -6.64 3.80
N HIS A 211 -27.63 -7.75 4.47
CA HIS A 211 -28.52 -8.39 5.41
C HIS A 211 -28.28 -7.84 6.83
N GLY A 212 -29.25 -7.13 7.39
CA GLY A 212 -29.16 -6.60 8.76
C GLY A 212 -29.44 -7.68 9.82
N SER A 213 -28.46 -7.97 10.68
CA SER A 213 -28.61 -8.90 11.80
C SER A 213 -27.79 -8.47 13.01
N TRP A 214 -28.26 -8.79 14.22
CA TRP A 214 -27.54 -8.58 15.48
C TRP A 214 -26.17 -9.29 15.50
N ILE A 215 -26.05 -10.40 14.77
CA ILE A 215 -24.80 -11.16 14.63
C ILE A 215 -23.71 -10.32 13.94
N ASN A 216 -24.10 -9.45 12.99
CA ASN A 216 -23.16 -8.59 12.28
C ASN A 216 -22.47 -7.63 13.25
N TYR A 217 -23.25 -7.03 14.16
CA TYR A 217 -22.74 -6.14 15.19
C TYR A 217 -21.81 -6.87 16.15
N PHE A 218 -22.18 -8.08 16.58
CA PHE A 218 -21.32 -8.89 17.45
C PHE A 218 -19.96 -9.20 16.79
N LEU A 219 -19.96 -9.62 15.52
CA LEU A 219 -18.74 -9.90 14.77
C LEU A 219 -17.88 -8.65 14.57
N LEU A 220 -18.50 -7.49 14.28
CA LEU A 220 -17.79 -6.22 14.16
C LEU A 220 -17.13 -5.84 15.48
N ILE A 221 -17.86 -5.91 16.59
CA ILE A 221 -17.34 -5.56 17.92
C ILE A 221 -16.20 -6.50 18.30
N GLN A 222 -16.36 -7.81 18.07
CA GLN A 222 -15.30 -8.79 18.31
C GLN A 222 -14.05 -8.50 17.49
N TYR A 223 -14.21 -8.20 16.19
CA TYR A 223 -13.12 -7.83 15.30
C TYR A 223 -12.41 -6.56 15.79
N LEU A 224 -13.15 -5.50 16.08
CA LEU A 224 -12.59 -4.23 16.56
C LEU A 224 -11.88 -4.39 17.90
N LEU A 225 -12.43 -5.17 18.83
CA LEU A 225 -11.80 -5.45 20.12
C LEU A 225 -10.48 -6.19 19.91
N ILE A 226 -10.48 -7.27 19.13
CA ILE A 226 -9.25 -8.03 18.88
C ILE A 226 -8.20 -7.16 18.19
N THR A 227 -8.57 -6.45 17.13
CA THR A 227 -7.60 -5.71 16.33
C THR A 227 -7.11 -4.44 17.04
N ARG A 228 -8.00 -3.62 17.62
CA ARG A 228 -7.62 -2.35 18.26
C ARG A 228 -7.17 -2.52 19.71
N LEU A 229 -7.79 -3.40 20.48
CA LEU A 229 -7.42 -3.57 21.90
C LEU A 229 -6.25 -4.54 22.04
N VAL A 230 -6.30 -5.71 21.41
CA VAL A 230 -5.29 -6.76 21.64
C VAL A 230 -4.06 -6.54 20.77
N TYR A 231 -4.20 -6.50 19.44
CA TYR A 231 -3.03 -6.41 18.56
C TYR A 231 -2.30 -5.08 18.66
N TYR A 232 -3.00 -3.97 18.82
CA TYR A 232 -2.38 -2.64 18.96
C TYR A 232 -1.61 -2.50 20.28
N THR A 233 -2.16 -3.00 21.40
CA THR A 233 -1.46 -2.99 22.69
C THR A 233 -0.27 -3.94 22.69
N LEU A 234 -0.38 -5.12 22.04
CA LEU A 234 0.75 -6.02 21.84
C LEU A 234 1.87 -5.35 21.04
N MET A 235 1.53 -4.61 19.97
CA MET A 235 2.53 -3.86 19.20
C MET A 235 3.27 -2.85 20.09
N PHE A 236 2.55 -2.05 20.88
CA PHE A 236 3.17 -1.12 21.82
C PHE A 236 3.98 -1.81 22.91
N ALA A 237 3.52 -2.95 23.43
CA ALA A 237 4.24 -3.71 24.44
C ALA A 237 5.57 -4.26 23.90
N ILE A 238 5.57 -4.79 22.67
CA ILE A 238 6.78 -5.26 21.98
C ILE A 238 7.77 -4.11 21.79
N PHE A 239 7.28 -2.96 21.34
CA PHE A 239 8.12 -1.77 21.13
C PHE A 239 8.66 -1.21 22.44
N GLY A 240 7.84 -1.16 23.49
CA GLY A 240 8.22 -0.69 24.82
C GLY A 240 9.26 -1.59 25.48
N TYR A 241 9.08 -2.91 25.42
CA TYR A 241 10.03 -3.86 26.01
C TYR A 241 11.41 -3.78 25.32
N CYS A 242 11.44 -3.66 23.99
CA CYS A 242 12.68 -3.58 23.24
C CYS A 242 13.44 -2.25 23.47
N LEU A 243 12.73 -1.14 23.69
CA LEU A 243 13.34 0.17 23.96
C LEU A 243 13.93 0.28 25.38
N VAL A 244 13.43 -0.49 26.35
CA VAL A 244 13.93 -0.47 27.75
C VAL A 244 15.15 -1.37 27.96
N PHE A 245 15.32 -2.40 27.14
CA PHE A 245 16.40 -3.39 27.26
C PHE A 245 17.55 -3.23 26.26
N SER A 246 17.64 -2.08 25.56
CA SER A 246 18.77 -1.73 24.69
C SER A 246 19.57 -0.55 25.25
#